data_AF-A0A7S0A8U6-F1
#
_entry.id   AF-A0A7S0A8U6-F1
#
_cell.length_a   1.000
_cell.length_b   1.000
_cell.length_c   1.000
_cell.angle_alpha   90.00
_cell.angle_beta   90.00
_cell.angle_gamma   90.00
#
_symmetry.space_group_name_H-M   'P 1'
#
loop_
_entity.id
_entity.type
_entity.pdbx_description
1 polymer ?
#
loop_
_entity_poly.entity_id
_entity_poly.type
_entity_poly.pdbx_seq_one_letter_code
_entity_poly.pdbx_strand_id
1 'polypeptide(L)'
;TDADGLLEAACAEVPARAGEFSPQELSNITYALALLGSCRIAVLRTACLGALDQLPHFTPQGCSNLLYSLALLRFRQPRLLRAVCAHSAQRLHEFKEQELANTVYAVALLRHRDCRFLRAVCAHVPCRMDEFKTRGLSSLFYAFRLLDFRDDSYLEAA
;
A
#
# COMPACT_ATOMS: atom_id res chain seq x y z
N THR A 1 -23.72 8.89 20.30
CA THR A 1 -23.85 10.17 19.56
C THR A 1 -22.71 11.15 19.85
N ASP A 2 -21.61 10.74 20.49
CA ASP A 2 -20.45 11.62 20.81
C ASP A 2 -19.20 11.26 19.95
N ALA A 3 -18.98 9.96 19.70
CA ALA A 3 -17.84 9.47 18.92
C ALA A 3 -17.83 9.96 17.45
N ASP A 4 -18.99 10.09 16.80
CA ASP A 4 -19.06 10.56 15.41
C ASP A 4 -18.70 12.05 15.29
N GLY A 5 -19.09 12.87 16.29
CA GLY A 5 -18.77 14.30 16.33
C GLY A 5 -17.28 14.53 16.59
N LEU A 6 -16.67 13.77 17.51
CA LEU A 6 -15.22 13.80 17.72
C LEU A 6 -14.45 13.40 16.46
N LEU A 7 -14.89 12.32 15.77
CA LEU A 7 -14.26 11.87 14.53
C LEU A 7 -14.34 12.96 13.44
N GLU A 8 -15.48 13.61 13.30
CA GLU A 8 -15.68 14.69 12.33
C GLU A 8 -14.77 15.89 12.63
N ALA A 9 -14.75 16.36 13.88
CA ALA A 9 -13.89 17.46 14.30
C ALA A 9 -12.40 17.13 14.11
N ALA A 10 -11.95 15.93 14.51
CA ALA A 10 -10.58 15.50 14.33
C ALA A 10 -10.19 15.43 12.84
N CYS A 11 -11.07 14.91 11.98
CA CYS A 11 -10.82 14.82 10.54
C CYS A 11 -10.76 16.21 9.86
N ALA A 12 -11.50 17.20 10.37
CA ALA A 12 -11.52 18.56 9.84
C ALA A 12 -10.17 19.29 10.06
N GLU A 13 -9.45 18.97 11.13
CA GLU A 13 -8.16 19.56 11.47
C GLU A 13 -6.97 19.00 10.66
N VAL A 14 -7.09 17.76 10.15
CA VAL A 14 -5.97 17.07 9.48
C VAL A 14 -5.38 17.89 8.31
N PRO A 15 -6.17 18.48 7.39
CA PRO A 15 -5.62 19.27 6.30
C PRO A 15 -4.85 20.50 6.77
N ALA A 16 -5.28 21.14 7.87
CA ALA A 16 -4.60 22.31 8.42
C ALA A 16 -3.26 21.94 9.07
N ARG A 17 -3.18 20.74 9.66
CA ARG A 17 -1.99 20.22 10.35
C ARG A 17 -1.15 19.27 9.50
N ALA A 18 -1.31 19.30 8.18
CA ALA A 18 -0.71 18.35 7.25
C ALA A 18 0.81 18.16 7.43
N GLY A 19 1.53 19.25 7.70
CA GLY A 19 2.99 19.25 7.89
C GLY A 19 3.48 18.68 9.22
N GLU A 20 2.58 18.41 10.17
CA GLU A 20 2.93 17.87 11.49
C GLU A 20 2.96 16.33 11.52
N PHE A 21 2.32 15.68 10.54
CA PHE A 21 2.23 14.22 10.51
C PHE A 21 3.52 13.58 10.00
N SER A 22 4.05 12.67 10.81
CA SER A 22 5.13 11.76 10.41
C SER A 22 4.65 10.69 9.42
N PRO A 23 5.57 9.98 8.72
CA PRO A 23 5.22 8.89 7.80
C PRO A 23 4.34 7.81 8.43
N GLN A 24 4.67 7.45 9.68
CA GLN A 24 3.93 6.44 10.42
C GLN A 24 2.52 6.91 10.73
N GLU A 25 2.35 8.15 11.19
CA GLU A 25 1.04 8.72 11.52
C GLU A 25 0.15 8.85 10.29
N LEU A 26 0.70 9.20 9.13
CA LEU A 26 -0.02 9.19 7.84
C LEU A 26 -0.56 7.80 7.47
N SER A 27 0.25 6.76 7.68
CA SER A 27 -0.21 5.38 7.45
C SER A 27 -1.27 4.96 8.48
N ASN A 28 -1.11 5.37 9.75
CA ASN A 28 -2.02 5.01 10.83
C ASN A 28 -3.39 5.67 10.68
N ILE A 29 -3.45 6.97 10.34
CA ILE A 29 -4.73 7.68 10.19
C ILE A 29 -5.54 7.13 9.03
N THR A 30 -4.89 6.82 7.89
CA THR A 30 -5.58 6.20 6.75
C THR A 30 -6.06 4.78 7.10
N TYR A 31 -5.24 4.01 7.81
CA TYR A 31 -5.63 2.66 8.26
C TYR A 31 -6.79 2.69 9.28
N ALA A 32 -6.77 3.61 10.24
CA ALA A 32 -7.87 3.80 11.19
C ALA A 32 -9.19 4.16 10.46
N LEU A 33 -9.14 5.07 9.49
CA LEU A 33 -10.31 5.41 8.66
C LEU A 33 -10.82 4.21 7.87
N ALA A 34 -9.92 3.37 7.35
CA ALA A 34 -10.28 2.15 6.65
C ALA A 34 -10.99 1.14 7.57
N LEU A 35 -10.50 0.95 8.79
CA LEU A 35 -11.14 0.08 9.79
C LEU A 35 -12.51 0.60 10.23
N LEU A 36 -12.68 1.92 10.28
CA LEU A 36 -13.96 2.58 10.57
C LEU A 36 -14.92 2.58 9.36
N GLY A 37 -14.47 2.15 8.18
CA GLY A 37 -15.25 2.27 6.94
C GLY A 37 -15.55 3.72 6.55
N SER A 38 -14.80 4.69 7.08
CA SER A 38 -15.07 6.12 6.92
C SER A 38 -14.22 6.72 5.81
N CYS A 39 -14.85 7.03 4.67
CA CYS A 39 -14.17 7.66 3.55
C CYS A 39 -14.13 9.19 3.71
N ARG A 40 -13.06 9.70 4.33
CA ARG A 40 -12.83 11.15 4.52
C ARG A 40 -11.87 11.68 3.46
N ILE A 41 -12.41 12.07 2.30
CA ILE A 41 -11.62 12.43 1.10
C ILE A 41 -10.54 13.48 1.40
N ALA A 42 -10.83 14.51 2.20
CA ALA A 42 -9.86 15.55 2.56
C ALA A 42 -8.65 14.96 3.30
N VAL A 43 -8.90 14.14 4.33
CA VAL A 43 -7.86 13.43 5.10
C VAL A 43 -7.04 12.51 4.19
N LEU A 44 -7.70 11.71 3.33
CA LEU A 44 -7.02 10.79 2.42
C LEU A 44 -6.13 11.53 1.42
N ARG A 45 -6.58 12.67 0.88
CA ARG A 45 -5.77 13.52 -0.01
C ARG A 45 -4.57 14.08 0.72
N THR A 46 -4.76 14.63 1.91
CA THR A 46 -3.66 15.13 2.75
C THR A 46 -2.64 14.04 3.03
N ALA A 47 -3.09 12.85 3.42
CA ALA A 47 -2.20 11.73 3.69
C ALA A 47 -1.45 11.25 2.44
N CYS A 48 -2.11 11.22 1.28
CA CYS A 48 -1.44 10.86 0.03
C CYS A 48 -0.37 11.89 -0.38
N LEU A 49 -0.61 13.19 -0.16
CA LEU A 49 0.36 14.24 -0.46
C LEU A 49 1.54 14.19 0.51
N GLY A 50 1.28 14.17 1.82
CA GLY A 50 2.34 14.03 2.82
C GLY A 50 3.15 12.75 2.66
N ALA A 51 2.52 11.65 2.23
CA ALA A 51 3.22 10.40 1.95
C ALA A 51 4.13 10.49 0.72
N LEU A 52 3.76 11.26 -0.30
CA LEU A 52 4.64 11.53 -1.45
C LEU A 52 5.87 12.33 -1.02
N ASP A 53 5.68 13.36 -0.21
CA ASP A 53 6.76 14.25 0.23
C ASP A 53 7.75 13.54 1.18
N GLN A 54 7.26 12.57 1.95
CA GLN A 54 8.03 11.86 2.97
C GLN A 54 8.36 10.41 2.60
N LEU A 55 8.09 9.99 1.35
CA LEU A 55 8.21 8.59 0.91
C LEU A 55 9.55 7.92 1.27
N PRO A 56 10.72 8.58 1.15
CA PRO A 56 12.00 8.00 1.55
C PRO A 56 12.06 7.54 3.01
N HIS A 57 11.25 8.14 3.89
CA HIS A 57 11.20 7.83 5.32
C HIS A 57 10.13 6.81 5.71
N PHE A 58 9.32 6.34 4.75
CA PHE A 58 8.37 5.26 5.00
C PHE A 58 9.10 3.94 5.24
N THR A 59 8.66 3.20 6.25
CA THR A 59 9.03 1.80 6.44
C THR A 59 8.24 0.91 5.47
N PRO A 60 8.70 -0.33 5.18
CA PRO A 60 7.93 -1.33 4.45
C PRO A 60 6.50 -1.53 4.99
N GLN A 61 6.37 -1.64 6.30
CA GLN A 61 5.07 -1.71 6.98
C GLN A 61 4.21 -0.46 6.72
N GLY A 62 4.79 0.74 6.79
CA GLY A 62 4.08 1.99 6.51
C GLY A 62 3.55 2.05 5.08
N CYS A 63 4.37 1.64 4.09
CA CYS A 63 3.96 1.54 2.69
C CYS A 63 2.81 0.54 2.51
N SER A 64 2.95 -0.65 3.08
CA SER A 64 1.92 -1.70 3.07
C SER A 64 0.60 -1.20 3.67
N ASN A 65 0.66 -0.59 4.86
CA ASN A 65 -0.52 -0.08 5.56
C ASN A 65 -1.21 1.04 4.77
N LEU A 66 -0.44 1.98 4.22
CA LEU A 66 -0.98 3.06 3.40
C LEU A 66 -1.67 2.51 2.15
N LEU A 67 -1.03 1.60 1.41
CA LEU A 67 -1.67 1.04 0.21
C LEU A 67 -2.92 0.22 0.54
N TYR A 68 -2.83 -0.61 1.58
CA TYR A 68 -3.94 -1.46 1.98
C TYR A 68 -5.13 -0.66 2.51
N SER A 69 -4.90 0.41 3.28
CA SER A 69 -5.95 1.31 3.75
C SER A 69 -6.67 2.00 2.59
N LEU A 70 -5.93 2.50 1.61
CA LEU A 70 -6.48 3.07 0.39
C LEU A 70 -7.29 2.05 -0.42
N ALA A 71 -6.83 0.80 -0.50
CA ALA A 71 -7.54 -0.28 -1.16
C ALA A 71 -8.88 -0.61 -0.48
N LEU A 72 -8.90 -0.72 0.85
CA LEU A 72 -10.11 -0.97 1.64
C LEU A 72 -11.14 0.17 1.46
N LEU A 73 -10.67 1.42 1.44
CA LEU A 73 -11.51 2.60 1.20
C LEU A 73 -11.82 2.83 -0.28
N ARG A 74 -11.31 1.99 -1.19
CA ARG A 74 -11.44 2.11 -2.64
C ARG A 74 -11.00 3.48 -3.17
N PHE A 75 -10.04 4.12 -2.48
CA PHE A 75 -9.53 5.44 -2.81
C PHE A 75 -8.28 5.32 -3.68
N ARG A 76 -8.42 5.61 -4.96
CA ARG A 76 -7.33 5.43 -5.93
C ARG A 76 -6.59 6.74 -6.19
N GLN A 77 -5.30 6.78 -5.86
CA GLN A 77 -4.41 7.90 -6.16
C GLN A 77 -3.22 7.46 -7.04
N PRO A 78 -3.34 7.55 -8.39
CA PRO A 78 -2.37 6.96 -9.31
C PRO A 78 -0.92 7.43 -9.16
N ARG A 79 -0.70 8.71 -8.79
CA ARG A 79 0.64 9.26 -8.56
C ARG A 79 1.31 8.61 -7.35
N LEU A 80 0.61 8.52 -6.23
CA LEU A 80 1.07 7.84 -5.03
C LEU A 80 1.33 6.36 -5.30
N LEU A 81 0.40 5.67 -5.95
CA LEU A 81 0.52 4.25 -6.26
C LEU A 81 1.80 3.94 -7.03
N ARG A 82 2.08 4.72 -8.08
CA ARG A 82 3.31 4.58 -8.87
C ARG A 82 4.57 4.85 -8.04
N ALA A 83 4.56 5.91 -7.22
CA ALA A 83 5.71 6.27 -6.39
C ALA A 83 6.01 5.20 -5.34
N VAL A 84 4.98 4.73 -4.61
CA VAL A 84 5.13 3.67 -3.60
C VAL A 84 5.55 2.34 -4.25
N CYS A 85 5.03 1.99 -5.42
CA CYS A 85 5.46 0.78 -6.16
C CYS A 85 6.94 0.86 -6.54
N ALA A 86 7.40 1.99 -7.10
CA ALA A 86 8.79 2.18 -7.48
C ALA A 86 9.73 2.15 -6.25
N HIS A 87 9.34 2.83 -5.17
CA HIS A 87 10.07 2.81 -3.90
C HIS A 87 10.14 1.41 -3.28
N SER A 88 9.02 0.69 -3.26
CA SER A 88 8.96 -0.67 -2.71
C SER A 88 9.78 -1.65 -3.54
N ALA A 89 9.80 -1.51 -4.86
CA ALA A 89 10.58 -2.38 -5.76
C ALA A 89 12.09 -2.35 -5.46
N GLN A 90 12.61 -1.20 -5.00
CA GLN A 90 14.03 -1.06 -4.64
C GLN A 90 14.36 -1.61 -3.25
N ARG A 91 13.34 -1.88 -2.42
CA ARG A 91 13.48 -2.19 -0.99
C ARG A 91 12.81 -3.52 -0.62
N LEU A 92 12.52 -4.39 -1.58
CA LEU A 92 11.81 -5.66 -1.36
C LEU A 92 12.46 -6.56 -0.29
N HIS A 93 13.78 -6.48 -0.12
CA HIS A 93 14.52 -7.21 0.90
C HIS A 93 14.20 -6.76 2.33
N GLU A 94 13.69 -5.54 2.52
CA GLU A 94 13.31 -5.00 3.83
C GLU A 94 11.89 -5.40 4.25
N PHE A 95 11.05 -5.81 3.30
CA PHE A 95 9.67 -6.19 3.58
C PHE A 95 9.62 -7.56 4.28
N LYS A 96 8.81 -7.66 5.33
CA LYS A 96 8.34 -8.96 5.84
C LYS A 96 7.35 -9.57 4.84
N GLU A 97 7.20 -10.90 4.85
CA GLU A 97 6.30 -11.62 3.94
C GLU A 97 4.89 -11.01 3.88
N GLN A 98 4.32 -10.70 5.05
CA GLN A 98 2.96 -10.20 5.17
C GLN A 98 2.82 -8.79 4.60
N GLU A 99 3.83 -7.94 4.81
CA GLU A 99 3.85 -6.56 4.30
C GLU A 99 3.94 -6.57 2.77
N LEU A 100 4.77 -7.46 2.21
CA LEU A 100 4.90 -7.61 0.76
C LEU A 100 3.60 -8.16 0.15
N ALA A 101 3.03 -9.22 0.73
CA ALA A 101 1.77 -9.79 0.28
C ALA A 101 0.63 -8.75 0.33
N ASN A 102 0.53 -7.97 1.41
CA ASN A 102 -0.46 -6.90 1.54
C ASN A 102 -0.25 -5.79 0.52
N THR A 103 1.00 -5.38 0.26
CA THR A 103 1.35 -4.38 -0.75
C THR A 103 0.88 -4.81 -2.13
N VAL A 104 1.23 -6.03 -2.55
CA VAL A 104 0.86 -6.59 -3.87
C VAL A 104 -0.65 -6.76 -3.99
N TYR A 105 -1.31 -7.23 -2.92
CA TYR A 105 -2.76 -7.38 -2.92
C TYR A 105 -3.49 -6.04 -2.96
N ALA A 106 -3.01 -5.03 -2.23
CA ALA A 106 -3.57 -3.69 -2.24
C ALA A 106 -3.50 -3.03 -3.62
N VAL A 107 -2.36 -3.13 -4.32
CA VAL A 107 -2.24 -2.58 -5.68
C VAL A 107 -3.15 -3.31 -6.67
N ALA A 108 -3.37 -4.62 -6.48
CA ALA A 108 -4.33 -5.39 -7.26
C ALA A 108 -5.78 -4.95 -7.02
N LEU A 109 -6.19 -4.77 -5.76
CA LEU A 109 -7.52 -4.25 -5.42
C LEU A 109 -7.76 -2.84 -5.98
N LEU A 110 -6.72 -2.00 -6.00
CA LEU A 110 -6.76 -0.66 -6.60
C LEU A 110 -6.64 -0.67 -8.14
N ARG A 111 -6.54 -1.86 -8.75
CA ARG A 111 -6.38 -2.07 -10.20
C ARG A 111 -5.22 -1.25 -10.77
N HIS A 112 -4.12 -1.20 -10.03
CA HIS A 112 -2.88 -0.54 -10.41
C HIS A 112 -1.84 -1.58 -10.83
N ARG A 113 -1.74 -1.79 -12.15
CA ARG A 113 -0.77 -2.69 -12.74
C ARG A 113 0.55 -1.95 -12.98
N ASP A 114 1.50 -2.08 -12.07
CA ASP A 114 2.89 -1.66 -12.26
C ASP A 114 3.75 -2.87 -12.63
N CYS A 115 3.98 -3.08 -13.92
CA CYS A 115 4.74 -4.25 -14.40
C CYS A 115 6.18 -4.29 -13.89
N ARG A 116 6.80 -3.14 -13.56
CA ARG A 116 8.18 -3.12 -13.04
C ARG A 116 8.20 -3.63 -11.61
N PHE A 117 7.30 -3.13 -10.78
CA PHE A 117 7.14 -3.62 -9.42
C PHE A 117 6.75 -5.11 -9.39
N LEU A 118 5.78 -5.54 -10.20
CA LEU A 118 5.34 -6.94 -10.22
C LEU A 118 6.45 -7.91 -10.65
N ARG A 119 7.24 -7.56 -11.68
CA ARG A 119 8.41 -8.37 -12.07
C ARG A 119 9.48 -8.40 -10.98
N ALA A 120 9.75 -7.28 -10.31
CA ALA A 120 10.68 -7.26 -9.20
C ALA A 120 10.23 -8.20 -8.06
N VAL A 121 8.92 -8.24 -7.76
CA VAL A 121 8.34 -9.20 -6.81
C VAL A 121 8.52 -10.64 -7.29
N CYS A 122 8.23 -10.94 -8.57
CA CYS A 122 8.42 -12.28 -9.12
C CYS A 122 9.88 -12.75 -9.11
N ALA A 123 10.85 -11.84 -9.29
CA ALA A 123 12.27 -12.15 -9.17
C ALA A 123 12.72 -12.35 -7.70
N HIS A 124 12.11 -11.62 -6.76
CA HIS A 124 12.54 -11.60 -5.35
C HIS A 124 11.87 -12.67 -4.47
N VAL A 125 10.60 -13.02 -4.72
CA VAL A 125 9.85 -13.98 -3.88
C VAL A 125 10.43 -15.40 -3.91
N PRO A 126 10.91 -15.97 -5.05
CA PRO A 126 11.41 -17.34 -5.10
C PRO A 126 12.56 -17.64 -4.14
N CYS A 127 13.47 -16.68 -3.90
CA CYS A 127 14.59 -16.88 -2.98
C CYS A 127 14.22 -16.73 -1.49
N ARG A 128 12.97 -16.38 -1.18
CA ARG A 128 12.44 -16.20 0.19
C ARG A 128 11.22 -17.08 0.46
N MET A 129 10.99 -18.09 -0.37
CA MET A 129 9.77 -18.89 -0.35
C MET A 129 9.53 -19.59 1.00
N ASP A 130 10.59 -19.91 1.73
CA ASP A 130 10.57 -20.50 3.07
C ASP A 130 10.07 -19.54 4.15
N GLU A 131 10.19 -18.23 3.95
CA GLU A 131 9.64 -17.21 4.85
C GLU A 131 8.12 -17.03 4.69
N PHE A 132 7.57 -17.39 3.53
CA PHE A 132 6.17 -17.13 3.20
C PHE A 132 5.22 -18.11 3.85
N LYS A 133 4.24 -17.57 4.58
CA LYS A 133 3.09 -18.35 5.06
C LYS A 133 2.13 -18.64 3.90
N THR A 134 1.35 -19.71 4.03
CA THR A 134 0.32 -20.10 3.05
C THR A 134 -0.61 -18.94 2.68
N ARG A 135 -1.00 -18.12 3.66
CA ARG A 135 -1.83 -16.93 3.44
C ARG A 135 -1.14 -15.91 2.53
N GLY A 136 0.14 -15.63 2.75
CA GLY A 136 0.93 -14.69 1.94
C GLY A 136 0.99 -15.14 0.49
N LEU A 137 1.28 -16.43 0.25
CA LEU A 137 1.31 -17.01 -1.10
C LEU A 137 -0.05 -16.93 -1.79
N SER A 138 -1.13 -17.34 -1.12
CA SER A 138 -2.48 -17.25 -1.68
C SER A 138 -2.86 -15.82 -2.07
N SER A 139 -2.49 -14.83 -1.24
CA SER A 139 -2.71 -13.41 -1.54
C SER A 139 -1.94 -12.96 -2.78
N LEU A 140 -0.67 -13.38 -2.94
CA LEU A 140 0.13 -13.07 -4.12
C LEU A 140 -0.49 -13.65 -5.40
N PHE A 141 -0.84 -14.94 -5.40
CA PHE A 141 -1.47 -15.59 -6.56
C PHE A 141 -2.79 -14.91 -6.95
N TYR A 142 -3.62 -14.59 -5.96
CA TYR A 142 -4.89 -13.92 -6.21
C TYR A 142 -4.68 -12.49 -6.75
N ALA A 143 -3.71 -11.76 -6.22
CA ALA A 143 -3.34 -10.43 -6.72
C ALA A 143 -2.85 -10.46 -8.16
N PHE A 144 -1.99 -11.41 -8.54
CA PHE A 144 -1.54 -11.58 -9.93
C PHE A 144 -2.71 -11.91 -10.86
N ARG A 145 -3.63 -12.77 -10.42
CA ARG A 145 -4.85 -13.08 -11.19
C ARG A 145 -5.75 -11.87 -11.38
N LEU A 146 -5.90 -11.01 -10.37
CA LEU A 146 -6.70 -9.78 -10.45
C LEU A 146 -6.09 -8.75 -11.41
N LEU A 147 -4.75 -8.73 -11.52
CA LEU A 147 -4.01 -7.82 -12.40
C LEU A 147 -3.82 -8.36 -13.83
N ASP A 148 -4.27 -9.59 -14.08
CA ASP A 148 -3.98 -10.34 -15.31
C ASP A 148 -2.49 -10.30 -15.64
N PHE A 149 -1.68 -10.56 -14.61
CA PHE A 149 -0.23 -10.53 -14.69
C PHE A 149 0.32 -11.95 -14.73
N ARG A 150 1.13 -12.22 -15.76
CA ARG A 150 1.96 -13.40 -15.91
C ARG A 150 3.39 -12.91 -16.17
N ASP A 151 4.34 -13.47 -15.45
CA ASP A 151 5.75 -13.18 -15.67
C ASP A 151 6.33 -14.23 -16.61
N ASP A 152 6.30 -13.98 -17.91
CA ASP A 152 6.79 -14.92 -18.92
C ASP A 152 8.32 -14.86 -19.11
N SER A 153 9.04 -14.12 -18.26
CA SER A 153 10.50 -13.95 -18.37
C SER A 153 11.30 -15.25 -18.27
N TYR A 154 10.72 -16.31 -17.68
CA TYR A 154 11.33 -17.64 -17.67
C TYR A 154 11.19 -18.40 -19.00
N LEU A 155 10.29 -18.00 -19.90
CA LEU A 155 10.13 -18.61 -21.24
C LEU A 155 11.14 -18.07 -22.25
N GLU A 156 11.63 -16.84 -22.05
CA GLU A 156 12.64 -16.21 -22.92
C GLU A 156 14.07 -16.69 -22.60
N ALA A 157 14.25 -17.44 -21.51
CA ALA A 157 15.54 -17.97 -21.05
C ALA A 157 15.81 -19.43 -21.47
N ALA A 158 15.00 -20.00 -22.37
CA ALA A 158 15.10 -21.36 -22.92
C ALA A 158 15.28 -21.33 -24.45
#